data_AF-A0A3B9IK95-F1
#
_entry.id   AF-A0A3B9IK95-F1
#
_cell.length_a   1.000
_cell.length_b   1.000
_cell.length_c   1.000
_cell.angle_alpha   90.00
_cell.angle_beta   90.00
_cell.angle_gamma   90.00
#
_symmetry.space_group_name_H-M   'P 1'
#
loop_
_entity.id
_entity.type
_entity.pdbx_description
1 polymer ?
#
loop_
_entity_poly.entity_id
_entity_poly.type
_entity_poly.pdbx_seq_one_letter_code
_entity_poly.pdbx_strand_id
1 'polypeptide(L)'
;RRPRRKPHLPQPVHGHFRRLKTRLTVVFLGILFLVPWIRWDRGPGLPDQAVLFDLPGRRLFAFGLELWPQDLPIAVGLMVAGAFGLFYATSLSGRVWCGFSCPQTVWT
;
A
#
# COMPACT_ATOMS: atom_id res chain seq x y z
N ARG A 1 -49.07 -14.82 -15.54
CA ARG A 1 -47.85 -15.31 -14.84
C ARG A 1 -46.65 -14.50 -15.36
N ARG A 2 -46.05 -13.59 -14.56
CA ARG A 2 -44.83 -12.86 -14.99
C ARG A 2 -43.61 -13.80 -14.94
N PRO A 3 -42.75 -13.85 -15.97
CA PRO A 3 -41.53 -14.65 -15.89
C PRO A 3 -40.59 -14.05 -14.84
N ARG A 4 -40.10 -14.89 -13.91
CA ARG A 4 -39.08 -14.50 -12.93
C ARG A 4 -37.80 -14.14 -13.71
N ARG A 5 -37.36 -12.88 -13.64
CA ARG A 5 -36.05 -12.47 -14.18
C ARG A 5 -34.97 -13.29 -13.46
N LYS A 6 -34.10 -13.94 -14.24
CA LYS A 6 -32.94 -14.64 -13.68
C LYS A 6 -32.04 -13.59 -13.00
N PRO A 7 -31.57 -13.83 -11.76
CA PRO A 7 -30.61 -12.95 -11.12
C PRO A 7 -29.38 -12.81 -12.01
N HIS A 8 -28.93 -11.58 -12.23
CA HIS A 8 -27.67 -11.35 -12.93
C HIS A 8 -26.54 -11.73 -11.98
N LEU A 9 -26.10 -12.97 -12.07
CA LEU A 9 -24.94 -13.45 -11.33
C LEU A 9 -23.68 -12.97 -12.05
N PRO A 10 -22.69 -12.43 -11.32
CA PRO A 10 -21.43 -12.02 -11.92
C PRO A 10 -20.76 -13.22 -12.60
N GLN A 11 -20.41 -13.07 -13.87
CA GLN A 11 -19.74 -14.14 -14.60
C GLN A 11 -18.27 -14.24 -14.14
N PRO A 12 -17.75 -15.46 -13.91
CA PRO A 12 -16.36 -15.64 -13.54
C PRO A 12 -15.46 -15.24 -14.73
N VAL A 13 -14.72 -14.15 -14.57
CA VAL A 13 -13.80 -13.64 -15.60
C VAL A 13 -12.47 -14.37 -15.49
N HIS A 14 -11.99 -14.99 -16.56
CA HIS A 14 -10.75 -15.76 -16.60
C HIS A 14 -9.78 -15.15 -17.62
N GLY A 15 -8.50 -14.99 -17.26
CA GLY A 15 -7.51 -14.40 -18.16
C GLY A 15 -6.17 -14.05 -17.50
N HIS A 16 -5.20 -13.67 -18.32
CA HIS A 16 -3.86 -13.27 -17.86
C HIS A 16 -3.91 -12.08 -16.90
N PHE A 17 -4.67 -11.03 -17.25
CA PHE A 17 -4.85 -9.84 -16.41
C PHE A 17 -5.52 -10.14 -15.07
N ARG A 18 -6.42 -11.13 -15.01
CA ARG A 18 -7.04 -11.57 -13.74
C ARG A 18 -6.01 -12.23 -12.82
N ARG A 19 -5.15 -13.11 -13.37
CA ARG A 19 -4.06 -13.74 -12.61
C ARG A 19 -3.03 -12.72 -12.14
N LEU A 20 -2.68 -11.75 -12.97
CA LEU A 20 -1.80 -10.64 -12.59
C LEU A 20 -2.41 -9.82 -11.44
N LYS A 21 -3.70 -9.46 -11.52
CA LYS A 21 -4.40 -8.78 -10.42
C LYS A 21 -4.29 -9.57 -9.14
N THR A 22 -4.66 -10.84 -9.15
CA THR A 22 -4.64 -11.68 -7.94
C THR A 22 -3.24 -11.79 -7.34
N ARG A 23 -2.19 -11.93 -8.16
CA ARG A 23 -0.80 -11.93 -7.68
C ARG A 23 -0.41 -10.60 -7.02
N LEU A 24 -0.71 -9.47 -7.68
CA LEU A 24 -0.44 -8.14 -7.13
C LEU A 24 -1.19 -7.93 -5.81
N THR A 25 -2.49 -8.26 -5.77
CA THR A 25 -3.31 -8.18 -4.56
C THR A 25 -2.69 -8.97 -3.41
N VAL A 26 -2.28 -10.23 -3.63
CA VAL A 26 -1.65 -11.05 -2.59
C VAL A 26 -0.34 -10.46 -2.10
N VAL A 27 0.50 -9.94 -3.00
CA VAL A 27 1.78 -9.30 -2.64
C VAL A 27 1.56 -8.03 -1.81
N PHE A 28 0.72 -7.10 -2.29
CA PHE A 28 0.43 -5.85 -1.58
C PHE A 28 -0.22 -6.09 -0.22
N LEU A 29 -1.17 -7.03 -0.15
CA LEU A 29 -1.83 -7.42 1.09
C LEU A 29 -0.81 -8.04 2.07
N GLY A 30 0.04 -8.94 1.58
CA GLY A 30 1.13 -9.51 2.36
C GLY A 30 2.03 -8.44 2.96
N ILE A 31 2.46 -7.45 2.17
CA ILE A 31 3.28 -6.33 2.66
C ILE A 31 2.52 -5.54 3.73
N LEU A 32 1.27 -5.14 3.49
CA LEU A 32 0.48 -4.34 4.43
C LEU A 32 0.30 -5.02 5.79
N PHE A 33 0.12 -6.35 5.81
CA PHE A 33 -0.06 -7.10 7.04
C PHE A 33 1.25 -7.52 7.71
N LEU A 34 2.31 -7.77 6.94
CA LEU A 34 3.58 -8.23 7.50
C LEU A 34 4.43 -7.07 8.03
N VAL A 35 4.41 -5.89 7.39
CA VAL A 35 5.22 -4.73 7.80
C VAL A 35 5.12 -4.36 9.28
N PRO A 36 3.94 -4.28 9.93
CA PRO A 36 3.87 -3.93 11.35
C PRO A 36 4.43 -5.03 12.28
N TRP A 37 4.50 -6.27 11.81
CA TRP A 37 5.02 -7.41 12.58
C TRP A 37 6.53 -7.61 12.43
N ILE A 38 7.17 -6.90 11.49
CA ILE A 38 8.62 -6.94 11.34
C ILE A 38 9.25 -6.27 12.55
N ARG A 39 10.00 -7.05 13.33
CA ARG A 39 10.85 -6.52 14.40
C ARG A 39 12.16 -6.05 13.82
N TRP A 40 12.62 -4.88 14.25
CA TRP A 40 13.85 -4.26 13.82
C TRP A 40 14.59 -3.72 15.05
N ASP A 41 15.72 -4.37 15.37
CA ASP A 41 16.57 -3.97 16.49
C ASP A 41 17.35 -2.70 16.13
N ARG A 42 17.28 -1.69 17.00
CA ARG A 42 17.95 -0.38 16.83
C ARG A 42 18.86 -0.03 18.01
N GLY A 43 19.15 -1.00 18.88
CA GLY A 43 19.89 -0.79 20.12
C GLY A 43 19.02 -0.73 21.38
N PRO A 44 19.65 -0.77 22.57
CA PRO A 44 18.96 -0.94 23.84
C PRO A 44 18.13 0.29 24.24
N GLY A 45 16.86 0.06 24.58
CA GLY A 45 15.93 1.08 25.09
C GLY A 45 15.04 1.74 24.03
N LEU A 46 15.20 1.39 22.76
CA LEU A 46 14.35 1.84 21.65
C LEU A 46 13.30 0.76 21.32
N PRO A 47 12.10 1.14 20.89
CA PRO A 47 11.06 0.19 20.51
C PRO A 47 11.44 -0.57 19.22
N ASP A 48 11.24 -1.89 19.23
CA ASP A 48 11.69 -2.82 18.18
C ASP A 48 10.77 -2.88 16.95
N GLN A 49 9.77 -2.02 16.82
CA GLN A 49 8.83 -2.08 15.69
C GLN A 49 9.44 -1.42 14.45
N ALA A 50 9.48 -2.13 13.31
CA ALA A 50 10.11 -1.65 12.08
C ALA A 50 9.58 -0.30 11.57
N VAL A 51 8.28 -0.03 11.65
CA VAL A 51 7.72 1.31 11.36
C VAL A 51 6.95 1.77 12.58
N LEU A 52 7.45 2.82 13.25
CA LEU A 52 6.84 3.38 14.45
C LEU A 52 6.78 4.90 14.37
N PHE A 53 5.59 5.44 14.63
CA PHE A 53 5.39 6.86 14.84
C PHE A 53 5.47 7.13 16.34
N ASP A 54 6.57 7.74 16.79
CA ASP A 54 6.77 8.08 18.19
C ASP A 54 6.26 9.51 18.44
N LEU A 55 5.01 9.60 18.89
CA LEU A 55 4.38 10.87 19.24
C LEU A 55 5.08 11.61 20.40
N PRO A 56 5.46 10.96 21.52
CA PRO A 56 6.13 11.66 22.61
C PRO A 56 7.54 12.14 22.27
N GLY A 57 8.33 11.35 21.52
CA GLY A 57 9.66 11.76 21.08
C GLY A 57 9.67 12.69 19.85
N ARG A 58 8.53 12.85 19.17
CA ARG A 58 8.37 13.56 17.88
C ARG A 58 9.30 13.02 16.79
N ARG A 59 9.43 11.69 16.75
CA ARG A 59 10.31 10.98 15.81
C ARG A 59 9.51 10.00 14.98
N LEU A 60 9.91 9.86 13.72
CA LEU A 60 9.45 8.76 12.87
C LEU A 60 10.57 7.73 12.77
N PHE A 61 10.26 6.48 13.08
CA PHE A 61 11.16 5.36 12.86
C PHE A 61 10.67 4.58 11.63
N ALA A 62 11.51 4.50 10.60
CA ALA A 62 11.28 3.70 9.40
C ALA A 62 12.48 2.77 9.16
N PHE A 63 12.41 1.55 9.68
CA PHE A 63 13.49 0.56 9.73
C PHE A 63 14.73 1.14 10.40
N GLY A 64 15.79 1.48 9.67
CA GLY A 64 16.99 2.16 10.20
C GLY A 64 17.00 3.69 10.01
N LEU A 65 15.98 4.25 9.37
CA LEU A 65 15.84 5.69 9.17
C LEU A 65 15.13 6.31 10.39
N GLU A 66 15.86 7.16 11.10
CA GLU A 66 15.32 8.00 12.18
C GLU A 66 15.07 9.39 11.62
N LEU A 67 13.80 9.73 11.41
CA LEU A 67 13.39 11.03 10.90
C LEU A 67 13.06 11.96 12.07
N TRP A 68 13.89 12.98 12.21
CA TRP A 68 13.67 14.08 13.14
C TRP A 68 12.89 15.22 12.48
N PRO A 69 12.29 16.13 13.26
CA PRO A 69 11.57 17.28 12.71
C PRO A 69 12.40 18.14 11.76
N GLN A 70 13.71 18.28 11.97
CA GLN A 70 14.60 19.02 11.06
C GLN A 70 14.81 18.33 9.70
N ASP A 71 14.66 17.01 9.63
CA ASP A 71 14.88 16.19 8.44
C ASP A 71 13.57 15.95 7.64
N LEU A 72 12.44 16.43 8.16
CA LEU A 72 11.14 16.37 7.51
C LEU A 72 11.13 16.91 6.06
N PRO A 73 11.85 18.00 5.70
CA PRO A 73 11.86 18.48 4.32
C PRO A 73 12.35 17.43 3.31
N ILE A 74 13.30 16.58 3.70
CA ILE A 74 13.81 15.49 2.86
C ILE A 74 12.72 14.43 2.66
N ALA A 75 12.03 14.06 3.74
CA ALA A 75 10.91 13.12 3.68
C ALA A 75 9.75 13.66 2.83
N VAL A 76 9.40 14.95 2.97
CA VAL A 76 8.37 15.61 2.17
C VAL A 76 8.77 15.63 0.70
N GLY A 77 10.02 15.96 0.38
CA GLY A 77 10.53 15.91 -1.00
C GLY A 77 10.37 14.52 -1.63
N LEU A 78 10.67 13.46 -0.87
CA LEU A 78 10.45 12.08 -1.31
C LEU A 78 8.97 11.77 -1.53
N MET A 79 8.08 12.21 -0.63
CA MET A 79 6.64 12.03 -0.79
C MET A 79 6.10 12.74 -2.04
N VAL A 80 6.58 13.96 -2.31
CA VAL A 80 6.21 14.75 -3.49
C VAL A 80 6.70 14.05 -4.76
N ALA A 81 7.95 13.58 -4.80
CA ALA A 81 8.48 12.80 -5.91
C ALA A 81 7.68 11.52 -6.14
N GLY A 82 7.29 10.81 -5.07
CA GLY A 82 6.43 9.64 -5.14
C GLY A 82 5.03 9.95 -5.69
N ALA A 83 4.42 11.07 -5.26
CA ALA A 83 3.14 11.51 -5.79
C ALA A 83 3.22 11.81 -7.29
N PHE A 84 4.24 12.57 -7.73
CA PHE A 84 4.48 12.83 -9.16
C PHE A 84 4.73 11.54 -9.94
N GLY A 85 5.51 10.60 -9.39
CA GLY A 85 5.74 9.29 -10.01
C GLY A 85 4.44 8.50 -10.16
N LEU A 86 3.56 8.53 -9.16
CA LEU A 86 2.26 7.89 -9.21
C LEU A 86 1.33 8.53 -10.25
N PHE A 87 1.27 9.86 -10.30
CA PHE A 87 0.51 10.58 -11.33
C PHE A 87 1.04 10.29 -12.73
N TYR A 88 2.37 10.28 -12.90
CA TYR A 88 3.02 9.95 -14.17
C TYR A 88 2.67 8.52 -14.63
N ALA A 89 2.79 7.53 -13.73
CA ALA A 89 2.42 6.15 -14.02
C ALA A 89 0.93 6.02 -14.38
N THR A 90 0.05 6.77 -13.72
CA THR A 90 -1.39 6.80 -14.00
C THR A 90 -1.71 7.45 -15.34
N SER A 91 -0.97 8.49 -15.75
CA SER A 91 -1.10 9.10 -17.08
C SER A 91 -0.66 8.16 -18.21
N LEU A 92 0.39 7.36 -17.99
CA LEU A 92 0.88 6.39 -18.98
C LEU A 92 -0.02 5.16 -19.11
N SER A 93 -0.49 4.60 -17.98
CA SER A 93 -1.16 3.29 -17.92
C SER A 93 -2.64 3.36 -17.56
N GLY A 94 -3.21 4.56 -17.42
CA GLY A 94 -4.61 4.78 -17.04
C GLY A 94 -4.96 4.25 -15.64
N ARG A 95 -6.16 3.67 -15.48
CA ARG A 95 -6.72 3.15 -14.20
C ARG A 95 -6.04 1.88 -13.67
N VAL A 96 -4.87 1.49 -14.18
CA VAL A 96 -4.18 0.28 -13.72
C VAL A 96 -3.83 0.38 -12.23
N TRP A 97 -3.36 1.53 -11.74
CA TRP A 97 -3.14 1.71 -10.31
C TRP A 97 -4.43 1.58 -9.49
N CYS A 98 -5.44 2.39 -9.84
CA CYS A 98 -6.72 2.40 -9.14
C CYS A 98 -7.47 1.05 -9.22
N GLY A 99 -7.24 0.24 -10.25
CA GLY A 99 -7.93 -1.04 -10.46
C GLY A 99 -7.20 -2.30 -9.97
N PHE A 100 -5.87 -2.23 -9.76
CA PHE A 100 -5.04 -3.40 -9.42
C PHE A 100 -4.28 -3.26 -8.09
N SER A 101 -3.93 -2.04 -7.66
CA SER A 101 -3.06 -1.82 -6.49
C SER A 101 -3.60 -0.86 -5.45
N CYS A 102 -4.70 -0.14 -5.71
CA CYS A 102 -5.34 0.73 -4.71
C CYS A 102 -5.75 -0.08 -3.45
N PRO A 103 -5.35 0.33 -2.22
CA PRO A 103 -5.61 -0.43 -1.00
C PRO A 103 -7.08 -0.83 -0.82
N GLN A 104 -8.00 0.08 -1.14
CA GLN A 104 -9.44 -0.18 -1.10
C GLN A 104 -9.85 -1.33 -2.03
N THR A 105 -9.27 -1.40 -3.22
CA THR A 105 -9.56 -2.45 -4.23
C THR A 105 -8.82 -3.75 -3.96
N VAL A 106 -7.76 -3.72 -3.16
CA VAL A 106 -7.04 -4.93 -2.72
C VAL A 106 -7.84 -5.64 -1.61
N TRP A 107 -8.56 -4.88 -0.78
CA TRP A 107 -9.41 -5.42 0.28
C TRP A 107 -10.81 -5.89 -0.17
N THR A 108 -11.33 -5.38 -1.30
CA THR A 108 -12.65 -5.74 -1.87
C THR A 108 -12.54 -6.55 -3.16
#